data_AF-A0A6N7EVI1-F1
#
_entry.id   AF-A0A6N7EVI1-F1
#
_cell.length_a   1.000
_cell.length_b   1.000
_cell.length_c   1.000
_cell.angle_alpha   90.00
_cell.angle_beta   90.00
_cell.angle_gamma   90.00
#
_symmetry.space_group_name_H-M   'P 1'
#
loop_
_entity.id
_entity.type
_entity.pdbx_description
1 polymer ?
#
loop_
_entity_poly.entity_id
_entity_poly.type
_entity_poly.pdbx_seq_one_letter_code
_entity_poly.pdbx_strand_id
1 'polypeptide(L)'
;MKNINNVVVRWVIGAFFMLSAMQGYAQVNILVATTMESRNDGILATNNLYAEFSSDASWTVTDARNTLGALATVPTPDFSGYDVVVIGATYYGLAPDEMATLQAAIDSQASTSFVLFFDGCCGNGGVSTENINNLVSVVNNTFDPSVIGGTGAFVNNGIENFVLTASPLAASFPGVIRGGAYSPFTGVPDGNVIYRSGDGNDVGFIIPITESVGACVFSMADVSPFNAMAYPSNQGNIGAAFVDAATNPQGSCFLRSTPLPRSVTALNWWSLLVSMMLVFAGVHRYYRNRSCNANS
;
A
#
# COMPACT_ATOMS: atom_id res chain seq x y z
N MET A 1 -14.22 -51.24 31.44
CA MET A 1 -13.70 -49.85 31.48
C MET A 1 -12.67 -49.60 30.36
N LYS A 2 -13.07 -49.63 29.08
CA LYS A 2 -12.12 -49.47 27.94
C LYS A 2 -12.55 -48.53 26.80
N ASN A 3 -13.69 -47.84 26.88
CA ASN A 3 -14.26 -47.10 25.73
C ASN A 3 -14.50 -45.59 25.93
N ILE A 4 -14.09 -45.00 27.06
CA ILE A 4 -14.40 -43.58 27.35
C ILE A 4 -13.32 -42.63 26.78
N ASN A 5 -12.09 -43.10 26.60
CA ASN A 5 -10.96 -42.26 26.19
C ASN A 5 -11.02 -41.80 24.72
N ASN A 6 -11.74 -42.51 23.84
CA ASN A 6 -11.78 -42.16 22.40
C ASN A 6 -12.80 -41.07 22.04
N VAL A 7 -13.80 -40.84 22.88
CA VAL A 7 -14.85 -39.85 22.59
C VAL A 7 -14.38 -38.46 23.00
N VAL A 8 -13.83 -38.30 24.20
CA VAL A 8 -13.41 -36.99 24.73
C VAL A 8 -12.26 -36.38 23.90
N VAL A 9 -11.32 -37.21 23.43
CA VAL A 9 -10.20 -36.74 22.58
C VAL A 9 -10.68 -36.23 21.21
N ARG A 10 -11.73 -36.83 20.62
CA ARG A 10 -12.30 -36.38 19.34
C ARG A 10 -13.01 -35.02 19.42
N TRP A 11 -13.66 -34.73 20.55
CA TRP A 11 -14.35 -33.44 20.72
C TRP A 11 -13.40 -32.28 21.04
N VAL A 12 -12.31 -32.53 21.77
CA VAL A 12 -11.29 -31.50 22.06
C VAL A 12 -10.47 -31.15 20.82
N ILE A 13 -10.17 -32.11 19.95
CA ILE A 13 -9.46 -31.86 18.67
C ILE A 13 -10.36 -31.09 17.69
N GLY A 14 -11.67 -31.40 17.62
CA GLY A 14 -12.62 -30.68 16.76
C GLY A 14 -12.81 -29.21 17.14
N ALA A 15 -12.77 -28.87 18.44
CA ALA A 15 -12.86 -27.49 18.91
C ALA A 15 -11.59 -26.67 18.61
N PHE A 16 -10.41 -27.31 18.60
CA PHE A 16 -9.16 -26.65 18.21
C PHE A 16 -9.07 -26.35 16.70
N PHE A 17 -9.69 -27.18 15.85
CA PHE A 17 -9.78 -26.94 14.41
C PHE A 17 -10.81 -25.85 14.01
N MET A 18 -11.81 -25.58 14.85
CA MET A 18 -12.81 -24.53 14.59
C MET A 18 -12.38 -23.15 15.08
N LEU A 19 -11.42 -23.05 16.01
CA LEU A 19 -10.85 -21.78 16.47
C LEU A 19 -9.68 -21.27 15.61
N SER A 20 -9.19 -22.08 14.68
CA SER A 20 -8.09 -21.74 13.75
C SER A 20 -8.60 -21.27 12.38
N ALA A 21 -9.90 -21.30 12.14
CA ALA A 21 -10.52 -20.69 10.98
C ALA A 21 -11.08 -19.32 11.38
N MET A 22 -10.72 -18.27 10.63
CA MET A 22 -11.08 -16.86 10.84
C MET A 22 -10.13 -16.03 11.70
N GLN A 23 -8.82 -16.14 11.45
CA GLN A 23 -8.09 -14.90 11.23
C GLN A 23 -8.58 -14.36 9.88
N GLY A 24 -9.66 -13.58 9.90
CA GLY A 24 -10.00 -12.77 8.75
C GLY A 24 -8.83 -11.83 8.53
N TYR A 25 -8.00 -12.10 7.53
CA TYR A 25 -7.10 -11.07 7.02
C TYR A 25 -8.01 -9.91 6.64
N ALA A 26 -7.83 -8.76 7.31
CA ALA A 26 -8.50 -7.55 6.86
C ALA A 26 -8.11 -7.36 5.39
N GLN A 27 -9.10 -7.28 4.50
CA GLN A 27 -8.85 -7.01 3.09
C GLN A 27 -8.17 -5.65 2.98
N VAL A 28 -7.11 -5.58 2.17
CA VAL A 28 -6.43 -4.32 1.86
C VAL A 28 -7.34 -3.51 0.93
N ASN A 29 -7.65 -2.28 1.30
CA ASN A 29 -8.47 -1.36 0.50
C ASN A 29 -7.56 -0.39 -0.26
N ILE A 30 -7.67 -0.40 -1.59
CA ILE A 30 -6.82 0.38 -2.48
C ILE A 30 -7.69 1.31 -3.32
N LEU A 31 -7.33 2.58 -3.40
CA LEU A 31 -7.84 3.51 -4.40
C LEU A 31 -6.80 3.66 -5.50
N VAL A 32 -7.20 3.50 -6.76
CA VAL A 32 -6.34 3.85 -7.90
C VAL A 32 -6.98 4.99 -8.68
N ALA A 33 -6.42 6.19 -8.55
CA ALA A 33 -6.85 7.38 -9.26
C ALA A 33 -5.80 7.81 -10.29
N THR A 34 -6.22 8.19 -11.50
CA THR A 34 -5.28 8.65 -12.53
C THR A 34 -5.83 9.84 -13.30
N THR A 35 -4.91 10.62 -13.87
CA THR A 35 -5.28 11.70 -14.78
C THR A 35 -5.97 11.17 -16.03
N MET A 36 -6.94 11.92 -16.53
CA MET A 36 -7.55 11.61 -17.83
C MET A 36 -6.57 11.95 -18.95
N GLU A 37 -6.11 10.91 -19.65
CA GLU A 37 -5.12 11.03 -20.70
C GLU A 37 -5.74 11.03 -22.10
N SER A 38 -5.14 11.80 -23.02
CA SER A 38 -5.58 11.88 -24.42
C SER A 38 -4.64 11.16 -25.38
N ARG A 39 -3.42 10.84 -24.94
CA ARG A 39 -2.42 10.13 -25.73
C ARG A 39 -2.39 8.64 -25.39
N ASN A 40 -2.25 7.80 -26.41
CA ASN A 40 -2.32 6.33 -26.27
C ASN A 40 -1.25 5.75 -25.33
N ASP A 41 -0.05 6.31 -25.34
CA ASP A 41 1.05 5.93 -24.45
C ASP A 41 0.74 6.25 -22.98
N GLY A 42 0.14 7.42 -22.71
CA GLY A 42 -0.31 7.81 -21.37
C GLY A 42 -1.46 6.94 -20.87
N ILE A 43 -2.48 6.73 -21.73
CA ILE A 43 -3.61 5.83 -21.45
C ILE A 43 -3.12 4.40 -21.14
N LEU A 44 -2.14 3.90 -21.89
CA LEU A 44 -1.57 2.59 -21.65
C LEU A 44 -0.83 2.53 -20.31
N ALA A 45 -0.05 3.55 -19.97
CA ALA A 45 0.67 3.61 -18.72
C ALA A 45 -0.28 3.65 -17.50
N THR A 46 -1.36 4.44 -17.54
CA THR A 46 -2.34 4.47 -16.44
C THR A 46 -3.13 3.16 -16.30
N ASN A 47 -3.38 2.46 -17.41
CA ASN A 47 -3.98 1.13 -17.39
C ASN A 47 -3.04 0.06 -16.79
N ASN A 48 -1.76 0.11 -17.14
CA ASN A 48 -0.75 -0.80 -16.58
C ASN A 48 -0.52 -0.53 -15.09
N LEU A 49 -0.54 0.74 -14.67
CA LEU A 49 -0.54 1.11 -13.25
C LEU A 49 -1.71 0.47 -12.51
N TYR A 50 -2.93 0.60 -13.03
CA TYR A 50 -4.10 -0.05 -12.42
C TYR A 50 -3.98 -1.57 -12.39
N ALA A 51 -3.44 -2.19 -13.45
CA ALA A 51 -3.24 -3.64 -13.49
C ALA A 51 -2.32 -4.13 -12.37
N GLU A 52 -1.27 -3.37 -12.00
CA GLU A 52 -0.42 -3.72 -10.86
C GLU A 52 -1.19 -3.75 -9.54
N PHE A 53 -1.99 -2.72 -9.28
CA PHE A 53 -2.71 -2.54 -8.02
C PHE A 53 -4.07 -3.25 -7.99
N SER A 54 -4.41 -4.02 -9.03
CA SER A 54 -5.59 -4.90 -9.09
C SER A 54 -5.23 -6.36 -9.35
N SER A 55 -3.94 -6.70 -9.26
CA SER A 55 -3.43 -8.03 -9.60
C SER A 55 -3.72 -9.10 -8.54
N ASP A 56 -3.95 -8.72 -7.28
CA ASP A 56 -4.21 -9.65 -6.17
C ASP A 56 -5.69 -9.65 -5.77
N ALA A 57 -6.32 -10.83 -5.79
CA ALA A 57 -7.73 -11.01 -5.46
C ALA A 57 -8.06 -10.82 -3.97
N SER A 58 -7.04 -10.70 -3.10
CA SER A 58 -7.21 -10.36 -1.68
C SER A 58 -7.38 -8.86 -1.43
N TRP A 59 -7.13 -8.01 -2.43
CA TRP A 59 -7.31 -6.56 -2.35
C TRP A 59 -8.70 -6.16 -2.84
N THR A 60 -9.28 -5.17 -2.16
CA THR A 60 -10.49 -4.47 -2.59
C THR A 60 -10.06 -3.17 -3.26
N VAL A 61 -10.27 -3.07 -4.58
CA VAL A 61 -9.77 -1.97 -5.40
C VAL A 61 -10.92 -1.08 -5.88
N THR A 62 -10.88 0.19 -5.50
CA THR A 62 -11.72 1.23 -6.09
C THR A 62 -11.03 1.79 -7.33
N ASP A 63 -11.64 1.60 -8.50
CA ASP A 63 -11.18 2.17 -9.77
C ASP A 63 -11.70 3.61 -9.92
N ALA A 64 -10.80 4.57 -9.80
CA ALA A 64 -11.02 5.98 -10.05
C ALA A 64 -10.09 6.49 -11.17
N ARG A 65 -9.78 5.65 -12.17
CA ARG A 65 -9.00 6.12 -13.32
C ARG A 65 -9.75 7.20 -14.10
N ASN A 66 -9.00 8.14 -14.68
CA ASN A 66 -9.50 9.27 -15.47
C ASN A 66 -10.40 10.24 -14.69
N THR A 67 -10.32 10.26 -13.36
CA THR A 67 -11.09 11.20 -12.52
C THR A 67 -10.27 12.44 -12.13
N LEU A 68 -9.02 12.54 -12.57
CA LEU A 68 -8.11 13.63 -12.22
C LEU A 68 -7.64 14.41 -13.45
N GLY A 69 -7.16 15.62 -13.21
CA GLY A 69 -6.51 16.50 -14.18
C GLY A 69 -7.47 17.32 -15.02
N ALA A 70 -6.91 18.22 -15.83
CA ALA A 70 -7.68 19.23 -16.57
C ALA A 70 -8.74 18.70 -17.54
N LEU A 71 -8.63 17.43 -17.96
CA LEU A 71 -9.60 16.78 -18.84
C LEU A 71 -10.69 16.01 -18.07
N ALA A 72 -10.56 15.83 -16.76
CA ALA A 72 -11.55 15.13 -15.96
C ALA A 72 -12.91 15.81 -16.03
N THR A 73 -13.94 15.02 -16.23
CA THR A 73 -15.34 15.48 -16.28
C THR A 73 -16.13 15.06 -15.05
N VAL A 74 -15.49 14.40 -14.11
CA VAL A 74 -16.08 13.87 -12.87
C VAL A 74 -15.36 14.47 -11.67
N PRO A 75 -16.03 14.57 -10.51
CA PRO A 75 -15.40 15.13 -9.32
C PRO A 75 -14.17 14.32 -8.89
N THR A 76 -13.21 15.03 -8.30
CA THR A 76 -12.07 14.43 -7.59
C THR A 76 -12.58 13.40 -6.57
N PRO A 77 -12.01 12.18 -6.55
CA PRO A 77 -12.40 11.17 -5.58
C PRO A 77 -11.99 11.56 -4.16
N ASP A 78 -12.70 11.04 -3.17
CA ASP A 78 -12.27 11.11 -1.78
C ASP A 78 -11.07 10.18 -1.56
N PHE A 79 -9.98 10.72 -1.04
CA PHE A 79 -8.74 9.99 -0.74
C PHE A 79 -8.72 9.38 0.67
N SER A 80 -9.83 9.40 1.40
CA SER A 80 -9.91 8.97 2.81
C SER A 80 -10.31 7.50 2.97
N GLY A 81 -9.79 6.85 4.00
CA GLY A 81 -10.23 5.51 4.45
C GLY A 81 -9.61 4.33 3.70
N TYR A 82 -8.57 4.56 2.89
CA TYR A 82 -7.85 3.50 2.18
C TYR A 82 -6.55 3.12 2.91
N ASP A 83 -6.12 1.88 2.69
CA ASP A 83 -4.79 1.43 3.10
C ASP A 83 -3.72 1.98 2.13
N VAL A 84 -4.07 2.04 0.84
CA VAL A 84 -3.19 2.58 -0.20
C VAL A 84 -3.98 3.45 -1.16
N VAL A 85 -3.55 4.70 -1.34
CA VAL A 85 -4.03 5.58 -2.40
C VAL A 85 -2.95 5.67 -3.47
N VAL A 86 -3.24 5.22 -4.68
CA VAL A 86 -2.33 5.25 -5.83
C VAL A 86 -2.77 6.36 -6.75
N ILE A 87 -1.85 7.28 -7.07
CA ILE A 87 -2.11 8.39 -7.99
C ILE A 87 -1.11 8.34 -9.13
N GLY A 88 -1.63 8.19 -10.35
CA GLY A 88 -0.84 8.26 -11.59
C GLY A 88 -1.16 9.52 -12.38
N ALA A 89 -0.15 10.33 -12.68
CA ALA A 89 -0.24 11.47 -13.57
C ALA A 89 0.78 11.33 -14.69
N THR A 90 0.33 11.25 -15.95
CA THR A 90 1.23 11.12 -17.10
C THR A 90 1.43 12.48 -17.79
N TYR A 91 0.85 12.72 -18.96
CA TYR A 91 1.02 13.98 -19.68
C TYR A 91 0.21 15.14 -19.10
N TYR A 92 -0.91 14.85 -18.47
CA TYR A 92 -1.69 15.86 -17.75
C TYR A 92 -1.35 15.84 -16.27
N GLY A 93 -1.28 17.02 -15.68
CA GLY A 93 -1.17 17.18 -14.23
C GLY A 93 -2.52 17.17 -13.55
N LEU A 94 -2.47 16.98 -12.23
CA LEU A 94 -3.60 17.30 -11.36
C LEU A 94 -3.87 18.81 -11.40
N ALA A 95 -5.14 19.18 -11.36
CA ALA A 95 -5.55 20.56 -11.21
C ALA A 95 -5.15 21.11 -9.82
N PRO A 96 -5.03 22.45 -9.65
CA PRO A 96 -4.58 23.03 -8.38
C PRO A 96 -5.44 22.65 -7.16
N ASP A 97 -6.75 22.52 -7.33
CA ASP A 97 -7.69 22.05 -6.31
C ASP A 97 -7.49 20.57 -5.98
N GLU A 98 -7.27 19.72 -6.97
CA GLU A 98 -6.93 18.31 -6.77
C GLU A 98 -5.60 18.13 -6.04
N MET A 99 -4.60 18.94 -6.38
CA MET A 99 -3.31 18.98 -5.66
C MET A 99 -3.50 19.39 -4.21
N ALA A 100 -4.35 20.39 -3.93
CA ALA A 100 -4.67 20.81 -2.57
C ALA A 100 -5.42 19.72 -1.79
N THR A 101 -6.35 19.00 -2.44
CA THR A 101 -7.04 17.85 -1.86
C THR A 101 -6.08 16.72 -1.52
N LEU A 102 -5.15 16.40 -2.43
CA LEU A 102 -4.09 15.42 -2.18
C LEU A 102 -3.23 15.82 -0.98
N GLN A 103 -2.74 17.06 -0.96
CA GLN A 103 -1.92 17.54 0.15
C GLN A 103 -2.67 17.45 1.48
N ALA A 104 -3.92 17.93 1.53
CA ALA A 104 -4.72 17.85 2.75
C ALA A 104 -4.96 16.40 3.22
N ALA A 105 -5.12 15.45 2.29
CA ALA A 105 -5.27 14.05 2.61
C ALA A 105 -3.98 13.42 3.17
N ILE A 106 -2.81 13.81 2.65
CA ILE A 106 -1.52 13.38 3.20
C ILE A 106 -1.31 14.02 4.58
N ASP A 107 -1.51 15.34 4.71
CA ASP A 107 -1.34 16.11 5.95
C ASP A 107 -2.18 15.54 7.10
N SER A 108 -3.45 15.23 6.82
CA SER A 108 -4.41 14.70 7.80
C SER A 108 -4.32 13.20 8.00
N GLN A 109 -3.39 12.52 7.31
CA GLN A 109 -3.26 11.07 7.32
C GLN A 109 -4.60 10.37 7.00
N ALA A 110 -5.31 10.86 5.99
CA ALA A 110 -6.64 10.38 5.62
C ALA A 110 -6.62 8.91 5.15
N SER A 111 -5.47 8.44 4.69
CA SER A 111 -5.17 7.05 4.32
C SER A 111 -3.78 6.65 4.83
N THR A 112 -3.50 5.36 4.93
CA THR A 112 -2.22 4.88 5.51
C THR A 112 -1.03 5.26 4.63
N SER A 113 -1.19 5.19 3.31
CA SER A 113 -0.12 5.50 2.37
C SER A 113 -0.62 6.10 1.06
N PHE A 114 0.25 6.89 0.43
CA PHE A 114 0.07 7.49 -0.88
C PHE A 114 1.24 7.05 -1.77
N VAL A 115 0.93 6.43 -2.91
CA VAL A 115 1.89 5.97 -3.90
C VAL A 115 1.70 6.82 -5.16
N LEU A 116 2.70 7.63 -5.48
CA LEU A 116 2.59 8.69 -6.46
C LEU A 116 3.51 8.40 -7.65
N PHE A 117 2.93 8.33 -8.85
CA PHE A 117 3.66 8.14 -10.10
C PHE A 117 3.38 9.31 -11.03
N PHE A 118 4.16 10.37 -10.86
CA PHE A 118 4.01 11.61 -11.60
C PHE A 118 5.13 11.63 -12.66
N ASP A 119 4.74 11.76 -13.94
CA ASP A 119 5.65 11.88 -15.06
C ASP A 119 6.59 13.08 -14.87
N GLY A 120 7.89 12.81 -14.88
CA GLY A 120 8.96 13.80 -14.80
C GLY A 120 9.63 14.04 -16.17
N CYS A 121 9.14 13.41 -17.24
CA CYS A 121 9.58 13.54 -18.62
C CYS A 121 8.90 14.72 -19.32
N CYS A 122 8.05 14.42 -20.30
CA CYS A 122 7.95 15.12 -21.57
C CYS A 122 6.50 15.51 -21.82
N GLY A 123 6.10 16.55 -21.11
CA GLY A 123 4.73 17.01 -21.03
C GLY A 123 4.30 17.59 -22.35
N ASN A 124 3.00 17.74 -22.50
CA ASN A 124 2.44 18.52 -23.60
C ASN A 124 2.81 20.00 -23.41
N GLY A 125 3.94 20.44 -23.98
CA GLY A 125 4.38 21.84 -23.90
C GLY A 125 4.96 22.29 -22.55
N GLY A 126 5.49 21.37 -21.73
CA GLY A 126 6.17 21.69 -20.45
C GLY A 126 5.46 21.21 -19.17
N VAL A 127 4.24 20.67 -19.28
CA VAL A 127 3.36 20.36 -18.13
C VAL A 127 3.80 19.16 -17.27
N SER A 128 4.60 18.22 -17.79
CA SER A 128 5.07 17.06 -16.98
C SER A 128 6.13 17.46 -15.95
N THR A 129 7.06 18.36 -16.30
CA THR A 129 8.04 18.86 -15.33
C THR A 129 7.33 19.62 -14.21
N GLU A 130 6.16 20.21 -14.48
CA GLU A 130 5.30 20.78 -13.43
C GLU A 130 4.71 19.70 -12.52
N ASN A 131 4.31 18.53 -13.05
CA ASN A 131 3.77 17.43 -12.24
C ASN A 131 4.73 17.01 -11.14
N ILE A 132 5.97 16.67 -11.51
CA ILE A 132 6.95 16.20 -10.54
C ILE A 132 7.39 17.31 -9.57
N ASN A 133 7.40 18.58 -10.00
CA ASN A 133 7.66 19.71 -9.11
C ASN A 133 6.51 19.98 -8.12
N ASN A 134 5.27 19.78 -8.56
CA ASN A 134 4.09 19.87 -7.71
C ASN A 134 4.10 18.77 -6.64
N LEU A 135 4.53 17.56 -7.00
CA LEU A 135 4.76 16.47 -6.05
C LEU A 135 5.80 16.85 -4.99
N VAL A 136 6.96 17.38 -5.39
CA VAL A 136 7.99 17.86 -4.46
C VAL A 136 7.42 18.92 -3.51
N SER A 137 6.60 19.84 -4.04
CA SER A 137 5.96 20.89 -3.24
C SER A 137 4.98 20.31 -2.21
N VAL A 138 4.16 19.32 -2.58
CA VAL A 138 3.26 18.63 -1.64
C VAL A 138 4.07 17.99 -0.50
N VAL A 139 5.09 17.22 -0.83
CA VAL A 139 5.90 16.52 0.18
C VAL A 139 6.61 17.53 1.10
N ASN A 140 7.23 18.57 0.57
CA ASN A 140 7.91 19.59 1.37
C ASN A 140 6.96 20.41 2.25
N ASN A 141 5.73 20.66 1.80
CA ASN A 141 4.75 21.37 2.61
C ASN A 141 4.18 20.50 3.73
N THR A 142 4.09 19.18 3.53
CA THR A 142 3.57 18.25 4.53
C THR A 142 4.59 17.96 5.62
N PHE A 143 5.82 17.55 5.28
CA PHE A 143 6.75 16.97 6.26
C PHE A 143 7.76 17.97 6.81
N ASP A 144 8.55 18.60 5.93
CA ASP A 144 9.54 19.61 6.28
C ASP A 144 9.89 20.40 5.01
N PRO A 145 9.92 21.74 5.06
CA PRO A 145 10.43 22.55 3.96
C PRO A 145 11.88 22.18 3.65
N SER A 146 12.10 21.40 2.59
CA SER A 146 13.39 20.86 2.08
C SER A 146 13.67 19.38 2.31
N VAL A 147 12.68 18.57 2.76
CA VAL A 147 12.86 17.11 2.80
C VAL A 147 13.21 16.53 1.41
N ILE A 148 12.75 17.17 0.34
CA ILE A 148 13.27 16.97 -1.02
C ILE A 148 13.80 18.33 -1.50
N GLY A 149 15.07 18.36 -1.92
CA GLY A 149 15.71 19.59 -2.40
C GLY A 149 15.12 20.12 -3.72
N GLY A 150 14.58 19.23 -4.57
CA GLY A 150 13.96 19.61 -5.84
C GLY A 150 13.99 18.48 -6.86
N THR A 151 13.90 18.85 -8.13
CA THR A 151 14.13 17.95 -9.27
C THR A 151 15.36 18.38 -10.05
N GLY A 152 16.14 17.40 -10.52
CA GLY A 152 17.31 17.60 -11.37
C GLY A 152 16.94 17.81 -12.83
N ALA A 153 17.97 17.97 -13.66
CA ALA A 153 17.79 18.07 -15.11
C ALA A 153 17.24 16.76 -15.68
N PHE A 154 16.35 16.89 -16.68
CA PHE A 154 15.77 15.75 -17.37
C PHE A 154 16.85 14.84 -17.98
N VAL A 155 16.71 13.53 -17.75
CA VAL A 155 17.60 12.46 -18.21
C VAL A 155 16.85 11.55 -19.17
N ASN A 156 17.40 11.35 -20.38
CA ASN A 156 16.82 10.47 -21.40
C ASN A 156 17.85 9.49 -21.96
N ASN A 157 18.08 8.42 -21.21
CA ASN A 157 18.98 7.34 -21.59
C ASN A 157 18.24 6.15 -22.24
N GLY A 158 16.96 6.31 -22.59
CA GLY A 158 16.07 5.20 -22.93
C GLY A 158 15.63 4.41 -21.70
N ILE A 159 15.18 3.16 -21.89
CA ILE A 159 14.79 2.28 -20.78
C ILE A 159 16.04 1.68 -20.13
N GLU A 160 16.20 1.95 -18.85
CA GLU A 160 17.30 1.48 -18.02
C GLU A 160 16.78 0.72 -16.78
N ASN A 161 17.72 0.18 -15.99
CA ASN A 161 17.44 -0.44 -14.71
C ASN A 161 17.57 0.61 -13.60
N PHE A 162 16.52 0.76 -12.82
CA PHE A 162 16.53 1.43 -11.53
C PHE A 162 16.79 0.39 -10.45
N VAL A 163 17.92 0.54 -9.76
CA VAL A 163 18.44 -0.44 -8.82
C VAL A 163 18.08 -0.03 -7.40
N LEU A 164 17.63 -1.00 -6.61
CA LEU A 164 17.30 -0.80 -5.21
C LEU A 164 18.55 -0.36 -4.42
N THR A 165 18.40 0.66 -3.58
CA THR A 165 19.48 1.16 -2.73
C THR A 165 19.67 0.32 -1.47
N ALA A 166 20.70 0.64 -0.69
CA ALA A 166 20.89 0.10 0.66
C ALA A 166 20.03 0.81 1.74
N SER A 167 18.92 1.48 1.36
CA SER A 167 18.04 2.14 2.31
C SER A 167 17.51 1.13 3.35
N PRO A 168 17.40 1.52 4.63
CA PRO A 168 16.76 0.69 5.65
C PRO A 168 15.27 0.41 5.38
N LEU A 169 14.66 1.17 4.47
CA LEU A 169 13.26 1.08 4.06
C LEU A 169 13.08 0.27 2.76
N ALA A 170 14.15 -0.31 2.21
CA ALA A 170 14.13 -1.00 0.92
C ALA A 170 13.58 -2.45 0.96
N ALA A 171 13.36 -3.03 2.15
CA ALA A 171 13.13 -4.48 2.30
C ALA A 171 11.89 -5.02 1.55
N SER A 172 10.85 -4.20 1.37
CA SER A 172 9.59 -4.59 0.73
C SER A 172 9.65 -4.50 -0.81
N PHE A 173 10.75 -3.99 -1.37
CA PHE A 173 10.84 -3.58 -2.77
C PHE A 173 11.64 -4.55 -3.64
N PRO A 174 11.29 -4.70 -4.94
CA PRO A 174 12.08 -5.51 -5.86
C PRO A 174 13.47 -4.93 -6.04
N GLY A 175 14.48 -5.79 -6.22
CA GLY A 175 15.87 -5.36 -6.38
C GLY A 175 16.12 -4.48 -7.60
N VAL A 176 15.27 -4.59 -8.63
CA VAL A 176 15.32 -3.80 -9.86
C VAL A 176 13.91 -3.50 -10.36
N ILE A 177 13.69 -2.25 -10.78
CA ILE A 177 12.55 -1.82 -11.61
C ILE A 177 13.13 -1.26 -12.91
N ARG A 178 12.44 -1.47 -14.04
CA ARG A 178 12.81 -0.83 -15.31
C ARG A 178 12.02 0.45 -15.51
N GLY A 179 12.64 1.47 -16.06
CA GLY A 179 12.00 2.75 -16.38
C GLY A 179 12.96 3.61 -17.20
N GLY A 180 12.63 4.88 -17.41
CA GLY A 180 13.48 5.78 -18.19
C GLY A 180 12.85 7.14 -18.37
N ALA A 181 13.58 8.04 -19.03
CA ALA A 181 13.10 9.39 -19.35
C ALA A 181 12.50 10.09 -18.12
N TYR A 182 13.31 10.59 -17.20
CA TYR A 182 12.85 11.10 -15.90
C TYR A 182 13.57 12.40 -15.54
N SER A 183 12.97 13.18 -14.63
CA SER A 183 13.66 14.26 -13.92
C SER A 183 13.95 13.77 -12.50
N PRO A 184 15.22 13.48 -12.15
CA PRO A 184 15.52 12.81 -10.88
C PRO A 184 15.22 13.71 -9.70
N PHE A 185 15.01 13.12 -8.52
CA PHE A 185 14.92 13.90 -7.30
C PHE A 185 16.32 14.36 -6.87
N THR A 186 16.38 15.51 -6.21
CA THR A 186 17.62 16.01 -5.60
C THR A 186 17.39 16.29 -4.12
N GLY A 187 18.44 16.09 -3.31
CA GLY A 187 18.40 16.39 -1.87
C GLY A 187 17.51 15.46 -1.05
N VAL A 188 17.11 14.30 -1.58
CA VAL A 188 16.40 13.27 -0.79
C VAL A 188 17.39 12.69 0.24
N PRO A 189 17.02 12.56 1.52
CA PRO A 189 17.86 11.88 2.51
C PRO A 189 18.22 10.47 2.04
N ASP A 190 19.50 10.07 2.14
CA ASP A 190 19.96 8.76 1.66
C ASP A 190 19.18 7.58 2.25
N GLY A 191 18.72 7.70 3.50
CA GLY A 191 17.89 6.68 4.15
C GLY A 191 16.51 6.50 3.51
N ASN A 192 16.06 7.49 2.74
CA ASN A 192 14.74 7.56 2.13
C ASN A 192 14.77 7.29 0.61
N VAL A 193 15.93 7.33 -0.04
CA VAL A 193 16.07 6.95 -1.45
C VAL A 193 15.91 5.44 -1.58
N ILE A 194 14.96 4.97 -2.38
CA ILE A 194 14.70 3.54 -2.60
C ILE A 194 15.30 3.06 -3.92
N TYR A 195 15.30 3.88 -4.97
CA TYR A 195 15.86 3.50 -6.26
C TYR A 195 16.81 4.55 -6.82
N ARG A 196 17.89 4.07 -7.45
CA ARG A 196 18.82 4.88 -8.24
C ARG A 196 18.94 4.37 -9.67
N SER A 197 19.16 5.29 -10.60
CA SER A 197 19.49 4.93 -11.99
C SER A 197 20.93 4.44 -12.14
N GLY A 198 21.29 3.97 -13.34
CA GLY A 198 22.66 3.51 -13.63
C GLY A 198 23.72 4.62 -13.48
N ASP A 199 23.31 5.87 -13.67
CA ASP A 199 24.16 7.05 -13.52
C ASP A 199 24.17 7.61 -12.07
N GLY A 200 23.50 6.92 -11.14
CA GLY A 200 23.46 7.29 -9.73
C GLY A 200 22.44 8.37 -9.37
N ASN A 201 21.50 8.69 -10.27
CA ASN A 201 20.44 9.64 -9.98
C ASN A 201 19.37 9.02 -9.07
N ASP A 202 18.85 9.78 -8.12
CA ASP A 202 17.74 9.33 -7.26
C ASP A 202 16.43 9.36 -8.07
N VAL A 203 15.80 8.19 -8.25
CA VAL A 203 14.61 8.02 -9.11
C VAL A 203 13.41 7.48 -8.37
N GLY A 204 13.55 7.16 -7.09
CA GLY A 204 12.44 6.80 -6.23
C GLY A 204 12.77 6.99 -4.76
N PHE A 205 11.80 7.44 -3.99
CA PHE A 205 11.94 7.67 -2.55
C PHE A 205 10.71 7.22 -1.78
N ILE A 206 10.90 7.10 -0.46
CA ILE A 206 9.84 6.96 0.53
C ILE A 206 10.02 8.01 1.64
N ILE A 207 8.91 8.62 2.07
CA ILE A 207 8.81 9.29 3.36
C ILE A 207 7.91 8.42 4.26
N PRO A 208 8.46 7.79 5.32
CA PRO A 208 7.66 6.95 6.22
C PRO A 208 6.72 7.80 7.08
N ILE A 209 5.70 7.17 7.67
CA ILE A 209 4.81 7.81 8.66
C ILE A 209 5.64 8.26 9.84
N THR A 210 5.64 9.56 10.14
CA THR A 210 6.21 10.05 11.39
C THR A 210 5.14 10.11 12.47
N GLU A 211 5.49 9.85 13.74
CA GLU A 211 4.54 9.89 14.87
C GLU A 211 3.87 11.27 15.06
N SER A 212 4.35 12.31 14.35
CA SER A 212 3.90 13.69 14.45
C SER A 212 3.20 14.25 13.22
N VAL A 213 3.45 13.74 12.00
CA VAL A 213 2.97 14.36 10.76
C VAL A 213 2.88 13.37 9.59
N GLY A 214 1.76 13.45 8.85
CA GLY A 214 1.60 12.95 7.49
C GLY A 214 1.42 11.43 7.31
N ALA A 215 0.74 11.04 6.23
CA ALA A 215 0.71 9.66 5.75
C ALA A 215 2.06 9.22 5.15
N CYS A 216 2.26 7.91 4.97
CA CYS A 216 3.42 7.43 4.22
C CYS A 216 3.34 7.89 2.76
N VAL A 217 4.43 8.40 2.19
CA VAL A 217 4.49 8.79 0.77
C VAL A 217 5.58 8.02 0.05
N PHE A 218 5.23 7.38 -1.05
CA PHE A 218 6.20 6.87 -2.01
C PHE A 218 6.06 7.61 -3.33
N SER A 219 7.18 7.86 -4.00
CA SER A 219 7.15 8.33 -5.37
C SER A 219 8.28 7.76 -6.20
N MET A 220 8.02 7.61 -7.49
CA MET A 220 9.04 7.49 -8.53
C MET A 220 9.17 8.82 -9.27
N ALA A 221 10.34 9.03 -9.89
CA ALA A 221 10.65 10.24 -10.65
C ALA A 221 10.02 10.27 -12.05
N ASP A 222 9.27 9.23 -12.41
CA ASP A 222 8.50 9.14 -13.64
C ASP A 222 7.47 7.99 -13.57
N VAL A 223 6.48 8.02 -14.47
CA VAL A 223 5.49 6.94 -14.68
C VAL A 223 5.99 5.85 -15.64
N SER A 224 7.17 6.02 -16.23
CA SER A 224 7.79 5.12 -17.19
C SER A 224 7.91 3.66 -16.77
N PRO A 225 7.93 3.25 -15.48
CA PRO A 225 7.82 1.83 -15.13
C PRO A 225 6.57 1.14 -15.69
N PHE A 226 5.53 1.90 -16.02
CA PHE A 226 4.29 1.38 -16.58
C PHE A 226 4.15 1.59 -18.09
N ASN A 227 5.15 2.16 -18.76
CA ASN A 227 5.11 2.31 -20.21
C ASN A 227 5.23 0.95 -20.93
N ALA A 228 4.89 0.90 -22.22
CA ALA A 228 4.87 -0.33 -23.00
C ALA A 228 6.21 -1.09 -23.04
N MET A 229 7.34 -0.40 -22.90
CA MET A 229 8.68 -0.98 -23.03
C MET A 229 9.23 -1.50 -21.70
N ALA A 230 8.93 -0.85 -20.58
CA ALA A 230 9.38 -1.22 -19.26
C ALA A 230 8.41 -2.20 -18.57
N TYR A 231 7.10 -1.98 -18.73
CA TYR A 231 6.06 -2.69 -17.98
C TYR A 231 6.14 -4.22 -18.08
N PRO A 232 6.41 -4.85 -19.24
CA PRO A 232 6.54 -6.30 -19.31
C PRO A 232 7.59 -6.91 -18.38
N SER A 233 8.62 -6.15 -17.99
CA SER A 233 9.63 -6.60 -17.01
C SER A 233 9.23 -6.29 -15.56
N ASN A 234 8.32 -5.33 -15.37
CA ASN A 234 7.88 -4.88 -14.05
C ASN A 234 6.60 -5.57 -13.59
N GLN A 235 5.88 -6.22 -14.51
CA GLN A 235 4.56 -6.79 -14.26
C GLN A 235 4.54 -7.72 -13.04
N GLY A 236 3.65 -7.45 -12.10
CA GLY A 236 3.44 -8.19 -10.86
C GLY A 236 4.45 -7.91 -9.75
N ASN A 237 5.42 -7.02 -9.98
CA ASN A 237 6.48 -6.72 -9.01
C ASN A 237 6.29 -5.38 -8.29
N ILE A 238 5.55 -4.44 -8.90
CA ILE A 238 5.39 -3.10 -8.34
C ILE A 238 4.23 -3.11 -7.35
N GLY A 239 3.02 -3.47 -7.79
CA GLY A 239 1.82 -3.36 -6.93
C GLY A 239 1.98 -4.05 -5.57
N ALA A 240 2.40 -5.32 -5.59
CA ALA A 240 2.58 -6.11 -4.38
C ALA A 240 3.64 -5.53 -3.41
N ALA A 241 4.74 -5.02 -3.94
CA ALA A 241 5.82 -4.44 -3.14
C ALA A 241 5.37 -3.17 -2.40
N PHE A 242 4.67 -2.27 -3.08
CA PHE A 242 4.18 -1.02 -2.48
C PHE A 242 3.03 -1.29 -1.50
N VAL A 243 2.16 -2.26 -1.78
CA VAL A 243 1.11 -2.69 -0.84
C VAL A 243 1.71 -3.34 0.41
N ASP A 244 2.70 -4.22 0.28
CA ASP A 244 3.40 -4.80 1.43
C ASP A 244 4.08 -3.70 2.27
N ALA A 245 4.79 -2.77 1.60
CA ALA A 245 5.44 -1.65 2.27
C ALA A 245 4.48 -0.78 3.10
N ALA A 246 3.23 -0.64 2.63
CA ALA A 246 2.18 0.18 3.24
C ALA A 246 1.38 -0.51 4.34
N THR A 247 1.18 -1.83 4.24
CA THR A 247 0.23 -2.57 5.10
C THR A 247 0.92 -3.44 6.13
N ASN A 248 2.20 -3.77 5.92
CA ASN A 248 2.99 -4.53 6.86
C ASN A 248 3.44 -3.62 8.02
N PRO A 249 3.08 -3.90 9.28
CA PRO A 249 3.48 -3.07 10.43
C PRO A 249 4.99 -3.05 10.71
N GLN A 250 5.75 -3.96 10.07
CA GLN A 250 7.22 -3.97 10.06
C GLN A 250 7.79 -3.47 8.72
N GLY A 251 6.91 -3.08 7.80
CA GLY A 251 7.20 -2.59 6.46
C GLY A 251 7.67 -1.14 6.45
N SER A 252 8.02 -0.70 5.25
CA SER A 252 8.74 0.56 5.01
C SER A 252 7.97 1.81 5.42
N CYS A 253 6.63 1.77 5.46
CA CYS A 253 5.83 2.93 5.88
C CYS A 253 5.81 3.18 7.37
N PHE A 254 6.16 2.20 8.19
CA PHE A 254 6.11 2.34 9.64
C PHE A 254 7.52 2.63 10.14
N LEU A 255 7.69 3.72 10.89
CA LEU A 255 8.93 3.90 11.64
C LEU A 255 9.16 2.68 12.51
N ARG A 256 10.38 2.13 12.48
CA ARG A 256 10.82 1.11 13.44
C ARG A 256 11.01 1.73 14.82
N SER A 257 9.96 2.30 15.40
CA SER A 257 9.85 2.50 16.84
C SER A 257 9.12 1.27 17.43
N THR A 258 9.55 0.84 18.60
CA THR A 258 9.03 -0.29 19.39
C THR A 258 7.54 -0.59 19.19
N PRO A 259 7.13 -1.87 19.13
CA PRO A 259 5.78 -2.27 18.75
C PRO A 259 4.75 -1.45 19.50
N LEU A 260 4.00 -0.63 18.76
CA LEU A 260 2.75 -0.06 19.26
C LEU A 260 1.95 -1.25 19.82
N PRO A 261 1.49 -1.20 21.09
CA PRO A 261 0.58 -2.21 21.57
C PRO A 261 -0.65 -2.09 20.67
N ARG A 262 -0.77 -3.00 19.71
CA ARG A 262 -2.06 -3.26 19.08
C ARG A 262 -3.01 -3.45 20.25
N SER A 263 -4.00 -2.57 20.34
CA SER A 263 -5.26 -2.91 20.96
C SER A 263 -5.77 -4.11 20.17
N VAL A 264 -5.30 -5.30 20.56
CA VAL A 264 -6.04 -6.53 20.38
C VAL A 264 -7.38 -6.17 20.99
N THR A 265 -8.37 -5.93 20.14
CA THR A 265 -9.78 -5.86 20.53
C THR A 265 -9.93 -6.97 21.53
N ALA A 266 -10.14 -6.58 22.79
CA ALA A 266 -10.04 -7.49 23.92
C ALA A 266 -10.76 -8.75 23.51
N LEU A 267 -10.01 -9.86 23.39
CA LEU A 267 -10.58 -11.18 23.21
C LEU A 267 -11.70 -11.23 24.22
N ASN A 268 -12.95 -11.23 23.75
CA ASN A 268 -14.08 -11.01 24.63
C ASN A 268 -14.06 -12.14 25.65
N TRP A 269 -13.56 -11.87 26.85
CA TRP A 269 -13.34 -12.89 27.87
C TRP A 269 -14.65 -13.60 28.18
N TRP A 270 -15.79 -12.93 27.95
CA TRP A 270 -17.11 -13.52 27.96
C TRP A 270 -17.29 -14.66 26.96
N SER A 271 -16.83 -14.53 25.72
CA SER A 271 -16.93 -15.61 24.72
C SER A 271 -16.11 -16.84 25.11
N LEU A 272 -14.95 -16.63 25.74
CA LEU A 272 -14.10 -17.72 26.26
C LEU A 272 -14.70 -18.36 27.52
N LEU A 273 -15.22 -17.56 28.45
CA LEU A 273 -15.91 -18.04 29.65
C LEU A 273 -17.20 -18.80 29.31
N VAL A 274 -18.01 -18.30 28.38
CA VAL A 274 -19.26 -18.96 27.93
C VAL A 274 -18.95 -20.28 27.24
N SER A 275 -17.90 -20.33 26.42
CA SER A 275 -17.45 -21.58 25.77
C SER A 275 -16.94 -22.60 26.79
N MET A 276 -16.16 -22.17 27.80
CA MET A 276 -15.75 -23.06 28.90
C MET A 276 -16.94 -23.54 29.73
N MET A 277 -17.89 -22.67 30.07
CA MET A 277 -19.08 -23.04 30.83
C MET A 277 -19.98 -24.04 30.08
N LEU A 278 -20.12 -23.90 28.76
CA LEU A 278 -20.86 -24.86 27.93
C LEU A 278 -20.21 -26.24 27.90
N VAL A 279 -18.87 -26.30 27.84
CA VAL A 279 -18.13 -27.57 27.94
C VAL A 279 -18.34 -28.21 29.32
N PHE A 280 -18.24 -27.43 30.41
CA PHE A 280 -18.49 -27.95 31.76
C PHE A 280 -19.94 -28.40 31.96
N ALA A 281 -20.93 -27.67 31.45
CA ALA A 281 -22.35 -28.04 31.53
C ALA A 281 -22.67 -29.33 30.73
N GLY A 282 -22.04 -29.50 29.55
CA GLY A 282 -22.17 -30.71 28.75
C GLY A 282 -21.57 -31.94 29.43
N VAL A 283 -20.39 -31.79 30.05
CA VAL A 283 -19.75 -32.86 30.83
C VAL A 283 -20.61 -33.21 32.05
N HIS A 284 -21.18 -32.22 32.75
CA HIS A 284 -21.99 -32.46 33.93
C HIS A 284 -23.33 -33.18 33.62
N ARG A 285 -23.97 -32.90 32.47
CA ARG A 285 -25.17 -33.65 32.00
C ARG A 285 -24.85 -35.10 31.61
N TYR A 286 -23.69 -35.33 30.97
CA TYR A 286 -23.28 -36.66 30.56
C TYR A 286 -23.05 -37.60 31.77
N TYR A 287 -22.44 -37.09 32.85
CA TYR A 287 -22.25 -37.88 34.07
C TYR A 287 -23.55 -38.14 34.84
N ARG A 288 -24.49 -37.18 34.86
CA ARG A 288 -25.78 -37.32 35.58
C ARG A 288 -26.70 -38.39 34.97
N ASN A 289 -26.67 -38.56 33.64
CA ASN A 289 -27.50 -39.56 32.96
C ASN A 289 -26.94 -40.99 33.04
N ARG A 290 -25.65 -41.17 33.30
CA ARG A 290 -25.07 -42.51 33.49
C ARG A 290 -25.31 -43.10 34.89
N SER A 291 -25.51 -42.27 35.91
CA SER A 291 -25.80 -42.72 37.27
C SER A 291 -27.22 -43.28 37.46
N CYS A 292 -28.13 -43.09 36.51
CA CYS A 292 -29.51 -43.60 36.60
C CYS A 292 -29.73 -44.96 35.90
N ASN A 293 -28.74 -45.49 35.17
CA ASN A 293 -28.88 -46.73 34.38
C ASN A 293 -28.01 -47.90 34.89
N ALA A 294 -27.55 -47.84 36.14
CA ALA A 294 -26.72 -48.89 36.74
C ALA A 294 -27.50 -49.91 37.61
N ASN A 295 -28.84 -49.81 37.68
CA ASN A 295 -29.70 -50.72 38.45
C ASN A 295 -30.83 -51.33 37.59
N SER A 296 -30.47 -51.94 36.46
CA SER A 296 -31.34 -52.85 35.71
C SER A 296 -30.51 -53.90 35.00
#